data_AF-A0A7S4ETW4-F1
#
_entry.id   AF-A0A7S4ETW4-F1
#
_cell.length_a   1.000
_cell.length_b   1.000
_cell.length_c   1.000
_cell.angle_alpha   90.00
_cell.angle_beta   90.00
_cell.angle_gamma   90.00
#
_symmetry.space_group_name_H-M   'P 1'
#
loop_
_entity.id
_entity.type
_entity.pdbx_description
1 polymer ?
#
loop_
_entity_poly.entity_id
_entity_poly.type
_entity_poly.pdbx_seq_one_letter_code
_entity_poly.pdbx_strand_id
1 'polypeptide(L)'
;AAEKYAVRCVLFMRNALGSAAYTGHTSGRQPSESALACANALRCFFGSEQLPALCRSLVLHALPMSPAEVDDLRDDPEGFVWEELSAREGTSLRICAQRCISTLAETAEAAEATQAQVFSLANAAATGGLTELSDVVGLDACYAALTLVLHADPARLKQVVPTL
;
A
#
# COMPACT_ATOMS: atom_id res chain seq x y z
N ALA A 1 -12.65 -7.36 16.09
CA ALA A 1 -12.62 -8.63 15.32
C ALA A 1 -12.42 -8.39 13.82
N ALA A 2 -13.17 -7.44 13.23
CA ALA A 2 -13.04 -7.07 11.83
C ALA A 2 -11.64 -6.56 11.44
N GLU A 3 -11.02 -5.71 12.24
CA GLU A 3 -9.67 -5.19 11.94
C GLU A 3 -8.59 -6.29 11.93
N LYS A 4 -8.58 -7.17 12.95
CA LYS A 4 -7.67 -8.33 12.99
C LYS A 4 -7.85 -9.25 11.79
N TYR A 5 -9.07 -9.39 11.28
CA TYR A 5 -9.35 -10.13 10.05
C TYR A 5 -8.78 -9.41 8.84
N ALA A 6 -9.03 -8.10 8.69
CA ALA A 6 -8.50 -7.27 7.62
C ALA A 6 -6.96 -7.30 7.58
N VAL A 7 -6.29 -7.12 8.72
CA VAL A 7 -4.83 -7.24 8.86
C VAL A 7 -4.34 -8.59 8.34
N ARG A 8 -4.99 -9.70 8.73
CA ARG A 8 -4.61 -11.04 8.25
C ARG A 8 -4.80 -11.20 6.75
N CYS A 9 -5.88 -10.67 6.18
CA CYS A 9 -6.11 -10.68 4.74
C CYS A 9 -5.03 -9.88 3.99
N VAL A 10 -4.72 -8.68 4.46
CA VAL A 10 -3.70 -7.82 3.84
C VAL A 10 -2.31 -8.45 3.95
N LEU A 11 -1.96 -9.03 5.10
CA LEU A 11 -0.71 -9.78 5.28
C LEU A 11 -0.61 -10.99 4.34
N PHE A 12 -1.70 -11.74 4.18
CA PHE A 12 -1.75 -12.87 3.24
C PHE A 12 -1.49 -12.40 1.81
N MET A 13 -2.20 -11.34 1.39
CA MET A 13 -2.05 -10.74 0.07
C MET A 13 -0.61 -10.29 -0.21
N ARG A 14 -0.03 -9.55 0.74
CA ARG A 14 1.36 -9.10 0.66
C ARG A 14 2.35 -10.26 0.61
N ASN A 15 2.18 -11.29 1.44
CA ASN A 15 3.07 -12.45 1.44
C ASN A 15 3.01 -13.21 0.11
N ALA A 16 1.81 -13.31 -0.48
CA ALA A 16 1.62 -13.94 -1.78
C ALA A 16 2.31 -13.13 -2.90
N LEU A 17 2.20 -11.80 -2.89
CA LEU A 17 2.93 -10.90 -3.79
C LEU A 17 4.44 -11.03 -3.64
N GLY A 18 4.95 -10.89 -2.42
CA GLY A 18 6.38 -10.97 -2.13
C GLY A 18 6.98 -12.31 -2.54
N SER A 19 6.25 -13.42 -2.35
CA SER A 19 6.72 -14.77 -2.72
C SER A 19 6.69 -15.01 -4.24
N ALA A 20 5.72 -14.44 -4.96
CA ALA A 20 5.64 -14.56 -6.42
C ALA A 20 6.84 -13.89 -7.13
N ALA A 21 7.44 -12.86 -6.53
CA ALA A 21 8.64 -12.22 -7.05
C ALA A 21 9.91 -13.10 -6.97
N TYR A 22 9.94 -14.13 -6.10
CA TYR A 22 11.12 -14.97 -5.86
C TYR A 22 11.21 -16.24 -6.74
N THR A 23 10.28 -16.45 -7.68
CA THR A 23 10.21 -17.70 -8.47
C THR A 23 11.43 -18.00 -9.36
N GLY A 24 12.46 -17.14 -9.39
CA GLY A 24 13.60 -17.26 -10.30
C GLY A 24 15.01 -17.44 -9.72
N HIS A 25 15.25 -17.34 -8.39
CA HIS A 25 16.59 -16.92 -7.95
C HIS A 25 17.41 -17.83 -7.01
N THR A 26 16.91 -18.96 -6.50
CA THR A 26 17.59 -19.58 -5.32
C THR A 26 17.98 -21.05 -5.40
N SER A 27 17.80 -21.75 -6.52
CA SER A 27 18.36 -23.10 -6.62
C SER A 27 18.49 -23.52 -8.07
N GLY A 28 19.66 -24.01 -8.49
CA GLY A 28 19.91 -24.55 -9.85
C GLY A 28 19.06 -25.78 -10.24
N ARG A 29 17.93 -26.01 -9.56
CA ARG A 29 16.86 -26.92 -9.96
C ARG A 29 15.86 -26.14 -10.80
N GLN A 30 15.58 -26.66 -12.00
CA GLN A 30 14.42 -26.18 -12.76
C GLN A 30 13.15 -26.35 -11.92
N PRO A 31 12.30 -25.32 -11.81
CA PRO A 31 11.01 -25.43 -11.15
C PRO A 31 10.15 -26.48 -11.86
N SER A 32 9.36 -27.24 -11.10
CA SER A 32 8.42 -28.20 -11.68
C SER A 32 7.32 -27.48 -12.46
N GLU A 33 6.73 -28.17 -13.45
CA GLU A 33 5.63 -27.64 -14.26
C GLU A 33 4.44 -27.19 -13.39
N SER A 34 4.11 -27.95 -12.34
CA SER A 34 3.06 -27.59 -11.38
C SER A 34 3.39 -26.31 -10.60
N ALA A 35 4.65 -26.10 -10.22
CA ALA A 35 5.07 -24.88 -9.52
C ALA A 35 4.98 -23.66 -10.43
N LEU A 36 5.38 -23.80 -11.70
CA LEU A 36 5.23 -22.75 -12.72
C LEU A 36 3.76 -22.41 -13.00
N ALA A 37 2.88 -23.41 -13.10
CA ALA A 37 1.45 -23.20 -13.31
C ALA A 37 0.81 -22.41 -12.15
N CYS A 38 1.13 -22.77 -10.90
CA CYS A 38 0.67 -22.04 -9.72
C CYS A 38 1.22 -20.60 -9.68
N ALA A 39 2.49 -20.40 -10.01
CA ALA A 39 3.10 -19.08 -10.07
C ALA A 39 2.42 -18.19 -11.12
N ASN A 40 2.14 -18.74 -12.31
CA ASN A 40 1.46 -18.01 -13.37
C ASN A 40 0.02 -17.63 -12.98
N ALA A 41 -0.72 -18.55 -12.35
CA ALA A 41 -2.07 -18.26 -11.86
C ALA A 41 -2.08 -17.11 -10.83
N LEU A 42 -1.11 -17.09 -9.91
CA LEU A 42 -0.94 -16.00 -8.95
C LEU A 42 -0.57 -14.68 -9.64
N ARG A 43 0.36 -14.69 -10.60
CA ARG A 43 0.72 -13.50 -11.37
C ARG A 43 -0.49 -12.92 -12.14
N CYS A 44 -1.32 -13.77 -12.74
CA CYS A 44 -2.56 -13.34 -13.40
C CYS A 44 -3.55 -12.72 -12.41
N PHE A 45 -3.66 -13.25 -11.19
CA PHE A 45 -4.49 -12.65 -10.16
C PHE A 45 -4.01 -11.23 -9.79
N PHE A 46 -2.69 -11.04 -9.69
CA PHE A 46 -2.11 -9.72 -9.41
C PHE A 46 -2.16 -8.77 -10.61
N GLY A 47 -2.20 -9.27 -11.84
CA GLY A 47 -2.47 -8.44 -13.02
C GLY A 47 -3.95 -8.07 -13.24
N SER A 48 -4.85 -8.41 -12.30
CA SER A 48 -6.30 -8.22 -12.47
C SER A 48 -6.78 -6.83 -12.06
N GLU A 49 -7.96 -6.44 -12.55
CA GLU A 49 -8.64 -5.17 -12.22
C GLU A 49 -8.95 -4.99 -10.72
N GLN A 50 -8.86 -6.07 -9.93
CA GLN A 50 -9.09 -6.02 -8.49
C GLN A 50 -7.93 -5.37 -7.73
N LEU A 51 -6.74 -5.29 -8.33
CA LEU A 51 -5.57 -4.73 -7.69
C LEU A 51 -5.68 -3.19 -7.51
N PRO A 52 -6.10 -2.41 -8.53
CA PRO A 52 -6.48 -1.01 -8.33
C PRO A 52 -7.57 -0.80 -7.27
N ALA A 53 -8.59 -1.66 -7.23
CA ALA A 53 -9.66 -1.57 -6.24
C ALA A 53 -9.16 -1.81 -4.80
N LEU A 54 -8.27 -2.79 -4.63
CA LEU A 54 -7.59 -3.05 -3.37
C LEU A 54 -6.72 -1.84 -2.98
N CYS A 55 -5.88 -1.35 -3.89
CA CYS A 55 -5.03 -0.18 -3.67
C CYS A 55 -5.85 1.03 -3.22
N ARG A 56 -6.95 1.33 -3.94
CA ARG A 56 -7.88 2.40 -3.55
C ARG A 56 -8.45 2.21 -2.16
N SER A 57 -8.86 0.99 -1.81
CA SER A 57 -9.43 0.70 -0.49
C SER A 57 -8.39 0.87 0.63
N LEU A 58 -7.14 0.46 0.38
CA LEU A 58 -6.06 0.65 1.34
C LEU A 58 -5.78 2.15 1.57
N VAL A 59 -5.72 2.94 0.49
CA VAL A 59 -5.45 4.38 0.58
C VAL A 59 -6.58 5.16 1.24
N LEU A 60 -7.83 4.85 0.92
CA LEU A 60 -8.99 5.64 1.39
C LEU A 60 -9.55 5.19 2.74
N HIS A 61 -9.25 3.96 3.18
CA HIS A 61 -9.90 3.40 4.38
C HIS A 61 -8.95 2.78 5.40
N ALA A 62 -7.73 2.43 5.00
CA ALA A 62 -6.76 1.81 5.92
C ALA A 62 -5.59 2.73 6.27
N LEU A 63 -5.14 3.57 5.33
CA LEU A 63 -4.09 4.56 5.56
C LEU A 63 -4.51 5.79 6.39
N PRO A 64 -5.73 6.34 6.27
CA PRO A 64 -6.07 7.54 7.02
C PRO A 64 -6.07 7.26 8.52
N MET A 65 -5.56 8.21 9.30
CA MET A 65 -5.64 8.13 10.75
C MET A 65 -7.10 8.06 11.20
N SER A 66 -7.39 7.12 12.10
CA SER A 66 -8.69 7.04 12.75
C SER A 66 -8.91 8.24 13.68
N PRO A 67 -10.16 8.58 14.01
CA PRO A 67 -10.44 9.64 14.98
C PRO A 67 -9.75 9.42 16.34
N ALA A 68 -9.64 8.17 16.78
CA ALA A 68 -8.93 7.82 18.01
C ALA A 68 -7.43 8.15 17.92
N GLU A 69 -6.78 7.79 16.81
CA GLU A 69 -5.37 8.14 16.57
C GLU A 69 -5.14 9.65 16.52
N VAL A 70 -6.11 10.42 16.01
CA VAL A 70 -6.05 11.89 16.01
C VAL A 70 -6.16 12.45 17.43
N ASP A 71 -7.05 11.87 18.25
CA ASP A 71 -7.18 12.25 19.66
C ASP A 71 -5.90 11.88 20.45
N ASP A 72 -5.35 10.68 20.23
CA ASP A 72 -4.10 10.22 20.85
C ASP A 72 -2.92 11.13 20.48
N LEU A 73 -2.79 11.50 19.20
CA LEU A 73 -1.76 12.46 18.74
C LEU A 73 -1.93 13.84 19.37
N ARG A 74 -3.16 14.29 19.58
CA ARG A 74 -3.44 15.59 20.21
C ARG A 74 -3.10 15.57 21.71
N ASP A 75 -3.45 14.48 22.40
CA ASP A 75 -3.41 14.41 23.85
C ASP A 75 -2.03 13.97 24.37
N ASP A 76 -1.31 13.10 23.65
CA ASP A 76 0.08 12.68 23.92
C ASP A 76 0.87 12.44 22.60
N PRO A 77 1.44 13.49 21.98
CA PRO A 77 2.13 13.36 20.71
C PRO A 77 3.42 12.52 20.80
N GLU A 78 4.12 12.54 21.94
CA GLU A 78 5.33 11.73 22.12
C GLU A 78 4.98 10.25 22.23
N GLY A 79 3.94 9.93 23.00
CA GLY A 79 3.39 8.58 23.11
C GLY A 79 2.91 8.05 21.76
N PHE A 80 2.15 8.84 21.02
CA PHE A 80 1.67 8.47 19.69
C PHE A 80 2.82 8.12 18.73
N VAL A 81 3.85 8.98 18.63
CA VAL A 81 5.00 8.74 17.76
C VAL A 81 5.77 7.49 18.20
N TRP A 82 5.93 7.28 19.51
CA TRP A 82 6.60 6.08 20.03
C TRP A 82 5.85 4.79 19.66
N GLU A 83 4.52 4.81 19.76
CA GLU A 83 3.67 3.69 19.37
C GLU A 83 3.74 3.44 17.86
N GLU A 84 3.69 4.48 17.03
CA GLU A 84 3.85 4.35 15.58
C GLU A 84 5.19 3.71 15.20
N LEU A 85 6.29 4.16 15.81
CA LEU A 85 7.63 3.62 15.55
C LEU A 85 7.77 2.17 16.03
N SER A 86 7.04 1.80 17.08
CA SER A 86 7.05 0.46 17.66
C SER A 86 6.02 -0.48 17.04
N ALA A 87 5.08 0.06 16.26
CA ALA A 87 3.94 -0.67 15.72
C ALA A 87 4.40 -1.76 14.77
N ARG A 88 3.95 -2.98 15.05
CA ARG A 88 4.18 -4.11 14.16
C ARG A 88 3.08 -4.17 13.14
N GLU A 89 3.42 -4.64 11.96
CA GLU A 89 2.46 -4.82 10.86
C GLU A 89 1.28 -5.74 11.22
N GLY A 90 1.49 -6.69 12.14
CA GLY A 90 0.43 -7.58 12.62
C GLY A 90 -0.52 -6.95 13.65
N THR A 91 -0.25 -5.72 14.09
CA THR A 91 -1.02 -5.06 15.17
C THR A 91 -1.75 -3.80 14.73
N SER A 92 -1.43 -3.23 13.55
CA SER A 92 -2.09 -2.05 13.01
C SER A 92 -2.45 -2.26 11.54
N LEU A 93 -3.72 -2.01 11.19
CA LEU A 93 -4.18 -2.05 9.81
C LEU A 93 -3.48 -1.00 8.95
N ARG A 94 -3.20 0.18 9.51
CA ARG A 94 -2.52 1.28 8.83
C ARG A 94 -1.09 0.91 8.43
N ILE A 95 -0.32 0.38 9.38
CA ILE A 95 1.05 -0.12 9.11
C ILE A 95 1.03 -1.28 8.11
N CYS A 96 0.04 -2.18 8.22
CA CYS A 96 -0.14 -3.29 7.27
C CYS A 96 -0.46 -2.78 5.85
N ALA A 97 -1.31 -1.77 5.72
CA ALA A 97 -1.64 -1.15 4.45
C ALA A 97 -0.43 -0.45 3.82
N GLN A 98 0.36 0.30 4.61
CA GLN A 98 1.60 0.92 4.13
C GLN A 98 2.53 -0.13 3.52
N ARG A 99 2.80 -1.21 4.24
CA ARG A 99 3.67 -2.30 3.76
C ARG A 99 3.10 -2.99 2.52
N CYS A 100 1.80 -3.22 2.47
CA CYS A 100 1.15 -3.80 1.31
C CYS A 100 1.27 -2.90 0.07
N ILE A 101 1.04 -1.59 0.20
CA ILE A 101 1.19 -0.63 -0.89
C ILE A 101 2.64 -0.57 -1.38
N SER A 102 3.63 -0.56 -0.48
CA SER A 102 5.05 -0.65 -0.88
C SER A 102 5.33 -1.91 -1.69
N THR A 103 4.88 -3.08 -1.21
CA THR A 103 5.08 -4.34 -1.95
C THR A 103 4.38 -4.33 -3.31
N LEU A 104 3.18 -3.75 -3.40
CA LEU A 104 2.47 -3.58 -4.68
C LEU A 104 3.24 -2.68 -5.65
N ALA A 105 3.83 -1.59 -5.15
CA ALA A 105 4.64 -0.67 -5.94
C ALA A 105 5.98 -1.29 -6.40
N GLU A 106 6.55 -2.21 -5.63
CA GLU A 106 7.79 -2.92 -5.95
C GLU A 106 7.57 -4.15 -6.85
N THR A 107 6.35 -4.67 -6.93
CA THR A 107 6.01 -5.86 -7.71
C THR A 107 5.76 -5.49 -9.17
N ALA A 108 6.55 -6.01 -10.11
CA ALA A 108 6.52 -5.64 -11.52
C ALA A 108 5.13 -5.71 -12.17
N GLU A 109 4.35 -6.74 -11.84
CA GLU A 109 2.99 -6.96 -12.37
C GLU A 109 1.96 -5.96 -11.84
N ALA A 110 2.23 -5.34 -10.69
CA ALA A 110 1.30 -4.46 -9.98
C ALA A 110 1.74 -2.99 -9.97
N ALA A 111 3.02 -2.71 -10.22
CA ALA A 111 3.65 -1.42 -10.01
C ALA A 111 2.96 -0.30 -10.80
N GLU A 112 2.74 -0.50 -12.10
CA GLU A 112 2.13 0.50 -12.98
C GLU A 112 0.70 0.82 -12.58
N ALA A 113 -0.12 -0.22 -12.34
CA ALA A 113 -1.52 -0.07 -11.94
C ALA A 113 -1.65 0.59 -10.55
N THR A 114 -0.80 0.18 -9.60
CA THR A 114 -0.72 0.77 -8.25
C THR A 114 -0.36 2.24 -8.33
N GLN A 115 0.66 2.57 -9.12
CA GLN A 115 1.07 3.94 -9.33
C GLN A 115 -0.05 4.77 -9.93
N ALA A 116 -0.61 4.36 -11.07
CA ALA A 116 -1.69 5.10 -11.72
C ALA A 116 -2.86 5.39 -10.76
N GLN A 117 -3.23 4.39 -9.95
CA GLN A 117 -4.28 4.52 -8.94
C GLN A 117 -3.92 5.53 -7.84
N VAL A 118 -2.72 5.46 -7.25
CA VAL A 118 -2.27 6.38 -6.19
C VAL A 118 -2.18 7.81 -6.70
N PHE A 119 -1.63 8.01 -7.91
CA PHE A 119 -1.57 9.32 -8.54
C PHE A 119 -2.95 9.91 -8.80
N SER A 120 -3.88 9.10 -9.31
CA SER A 120 -5.27 9.52 -9.52
C SER A 120 -5.92 9.97 -8.20
N LEU A 121 -5.73 9.21 -7.13
CA LEU A 121 -6.30 9.53 -5.81
C LEU A 121 -5.68 10.80 -5.20
N ALA A 122 -4.35 10.94 -5.26
CA ALA A 122 -3.66 12.11 -4.75
C ALA A 122 -4.07 13.39 -5.49
N ASN A 123 -4.20 13.33 -6.83
CA ASN A 123 -4.68 14.47 -7.61
C ASN A 123 -6.15 14.81 -7.29
N ALA A 124 -7.01 13.80 -7.16
CA ALA A 124 -8.40 14.01 -6.80
C ALA A 124 -8.54 14.64 -5.40
N ALA A 125 -7.78 14.15 -4.42
CA ALA A 125 -7.77 14.70 -3.06
C ALA A 125 -7.23 16.14 -3.03
N ALA A 126 -6.13 16.41 -3.75
CA ALA A 126 -5.52 17.75 -3.80
C ALA A 126 -6.42 18.80 -4.47
N THR A 127 -7.31 18.38 -5.38
CA THR A 127 -8.23 19.27 -6.12
C THR A 127 -9.62 19.35 -5.49
N GLY A 128 -9.95 18.45 -4.55
CA GLY A 128 -11.28 18.35 -3.92
C GLY A 128 -11.63 19.47 -2.95
N GLY A 129 -10.67 20.33 -2.60
CA GLY A 129 -10.81 21.33 -1.54
C GLY A 129 -10.73 20.70 -0.15
N LEU A 130 -10.32 21.49 0.86
CA LEU A 130 -10.19 21.03 2.24
C LEU A 130 -11.19 21.80 3.10
N THR A 131 -12.31 21.15 3.43
CA THR A 131 -13.41 21.76 4.17
C THR A 131 -13.53 21.25 5.60
N GLU A 132 -13.20 19.98 5.81
CA GLU A 132 -13.26 19.30 7.10
C GLU A 132 -11.95 18.56 7.40
N LEU A 133 -11.75 18.20 8.68
CA LEU A 133 -10.55 17.45 9.09
C LEU A 133 -10.42 16.11 8.38
N SER A 134 -11.54 15.46 8.04
CA SER A 134 -11.55 14.22 7.24
C SER A 134 -10.93 14.41 5.85
N ASP A 135 -11.09 15.59 5.25
CA ASP A 135 -10.50 15.91 3.94
C ASP A 135 -8.97 16.02 4.07
N VAL A 136 -8.50 16.63 5.15
CA VAL A 136 -7.08 16.76 5.47
C VAL A 136 -6.46 15.39 5.73
N VAL A 137 -7.10 14.56 6.55
CA VAL A 137 -6.66 13.20 6.88
C VAL A 137 -6.69 12.30 5.64
N GLY A 138 -7.67 12.45 4.75
CA GLY A 138 -7.73 11.76 3.47
C GLY A 138 -6.63 12.19 2.50
N LEU A 139 -6.32 13.50 2.44
CA LEU A 139 -5.22 14.02 1.63
C LEU A 139 -3.86 13.54 2.15
N ASP A 140 -3.66 13.56 3.46
CA ASP A 140 -2.45 13.04 4.11
C ASP A 140 -2.23 11.56 3.78
N ALA A 141 -3.28 10.73 3.87
CA ALA A 141 -3.22 9.33 3.46
C ALA A 141 -2.82 9.14 1.99
N CYS A 142 -3.34 9.99 1.08
CA CYS A 142 -2.97 9.96 -0.33
C CYS A 142 -1.50 10.36 -0.55
N TYR A 143 -0.98 11.34 0.20
CA TYR A 143 0.43 11.74 0.14
C TYR A 143 1.38 10.73 0.80
N ALA A 144 0.95 10.07 1.87
CA ALA A 144 1.66 8.92 2.43
C ALA A 144 1.77 7.81 1.37
N ALA A 145 0.68 7.46 0.71
CA ALA A 145 0.70 6.47 -0.38
C ALA A 145 1.60 6.89 -1.54
N LEU A 146 1.54 8.17 -1.95
CA LEU A 146 2.39 8.72 -3.01
C LEU A 146 3.87 8.59 -2.65
N THR A 147 4.22 8.92 -1.40
CA THR A 147 5.56 8.73 -0.86
C THR A 147 6.03 7.29 -1.00
N LEU A 148 5.20 6.31 -0.62
CA LEU A 148 5.54 4.89 -0.71
C LEU A 148 5.80 4.43 -2.16
N VAL A 149 4.97 4.87 -3.11
CA VAL A 149 5.12 4.52 -4.53
C VAL A 149 6.37 5.17 -5.12
N LEU A 150 6.67 6.42 -4.77
CA LEU A 150 7.86 7.13 -5.26
C LEU A 150 9.17 6.55 -4.71
N HIS A 151 9.14 5.98 -3.50
CA HIS A 151 10.30 5.30 -2.92
C HIS A 151 10.62 3.98 -3.64
N ALA A 152 9.62 3.29 -4.18
CA ALA A 152 9.82 2.03 -4.91
C ALA A 152 10.56 2.24 -6.26
N ASP A 153 10.33 3.38 -6.93
CA ASP A 153 11.06 3.75 -8.16
C ASP A 153 11.30 5.27 -8.22
N PRO A 154 12.42 5.76 -7.63
CA PRO A 154 12.73 7.18 -7.59
C PRO A 154 13.03 7.78 -8.97
N ALA A 155 13.29 6.97 -10.00
CA ALA A 155 13.48 7.48 -11.36
C ALA A 155 12.18 8.09 -11.93
N ARG A 156 11.02 7.70 -11.38
CA ARG A 156 9.70 8.20 -11.79
C ARG A 156 9.34 9.57 -11.23
N LEU A 157 10.08 10.09 -10.24
CA LEU A 157 9.95 11.48 -9.75
C LEU A 157 10.07 12.51 -10.88
N LYS A 158 10.86 12.21 -11.93
CA LYS A 158 11.05 13.09 -13.09
C LYS A 158 9.83 13.17 -14.02
N GLN A 159 8.91 12.22 -13.94
CA GLN A 159 7.68 12.22 -14.74
C GLN A 159 6.52 12.93 -14.04
N VAL A 160 6.63 13.21 -12.74
CA VAL A 160 5.63 13.93 -11.94
C VAL A 160 5.79 15.44 -12.02
N VAL A 161 7.00 15.90 -12.37
CA VAL A 161 7.32 17.33 -12.56
C VAL A 161 7.40 17.72 -14.05
N PRO A 162 6.30 17.70 -14.84
CA PRO A 162 6.21 18.54 -16.03
C PRO A 162 5.18 19.67 -15.88
N THR A 163 4.53 19.84 -14.73
CA THR A 163 3.50 20.88 -14.53
C THR A 163 3.43 21.36 -13.08
N LEU A 164 4.43 22.16 -12.70
CA LEU A 164 4.26 23.28 -11.77
C LEU A 164 4.76 24.53 -12.47
#